data_AF-A0A946HBX5-F1
#
_entry.id   AF-A0A946HBX5-F1
#
_cell.length_a   1.000
_cell.length_b   1.000
_cell.length_c   1.000
_cell.angle_alpha   90.00
_cell.angle_beta   90.00
_cell.angle_gamma   90.00
#
_symmetry.space_group_name_H-M   'P 1'
#
loop_
_entity.id
_entity.type
_entity.pdbx_description
1 polymer ?
#
loop_
_entity_poly.entity_id
_entity_poly.type
_entity_poly.pdbx_seq_one_letter_code
_entity_poly.pdbx_strand_id
1 'polypeptide(L)' 'MEVAVLFIMVVGLLLIGTPIAIALGLSSVTFLLVLGDTSLASIAQTFFQAMAGHYTLLAIP' A
#
# COMPACT_ATOMS: atom_id res chain seq x y z
N MET A 1 -18.71 1.55 -1.15
CA MET A 1 -18.40 0.57 -2.23
C MET A 1 -16.90 0.36 -2.36
N GLU A 2 -16.13 1.37 -2.00
CA GLU A 2 -14.67 1.41 -1.85
C GLU A 2 -14.08 0.20 -1.11
N VAL A 3 -14.66 -0.16 0.03
CA VAL A 3 -14.15 -1.27 0.87
C VAL A 3 -14.20 -2.61 0.11
N ALA A 4 -15.24 -2.84 -0.69
CA ALA A 4 -15.34 -4.06 -1.49
C ALA A 4 -14.26 -4.10 -2.58
N VAL A 5 -13.95 -2.96 -3.20
CA VAL A 5 -12.87 -2.85 -4.20
C VAL A 5 -11.51 -3.13 -3.57
N LEU A 6 -11.24 -2.53 -2.41
CA LEU A 6 -9.99 -2.71 -1.66
C LEU A 6 -9.82 -4.18 -1.25
N PHE A 7 -10.89 -4.81 -0.75
CA PHE A 7 -10.90 -6.22 -0.38
C PHE A 7 -10.66 -7.14 -1.59
N ILE A 8 -11.32 -6.90 -2.73
CA ILE A 8 -11.13 -7.69 -3.95
C ILE A 8 -9.70 -7.55 -4.47
N MET A 9 -9.10 -6.35 -4.43
CA MET A 9 -7.69 -6.17 -4.82
C MET A 9 -6.75 -6.99 -3.93
N VAL A 10 -6.92 -6.92 -2.61
CA VAL A 10 -6.07 -7.65 -1.67
C VAL A 10 -6.21 -9.16 -1.90
N VAL A 11 -7.44 -9.68 -1.92
CA VAL A 11 -7.69 -11.11 -2.12
C VAL A 11 -7.20 -11.56 -3.49
N GLY A 12 -7.40 -10.76 -4.55
CA GLY A 12 -6.90 -11.04 -5.89
C GLY A 12 -5.38 -11.18 -5.94
N LEU A 13 -4.64 -10.28 -5.28
CA LEU A 13 -3.18 -10.37 -5.18
C LEU A 13 -2.72 -11.57 -4.33
N LEU A 14 -3.46 -11.92 -3.28
CA LEU A 14 -3.13 -13.09 -2.45
C LEU A 14 -3.40 -14.41 -3.20
N LEU A 15 -4.44 -14.49 -4.03
CA LEU A 15 -4.77 -15.70 -4.79
C LEU A 15 -3.69 -16.08 -5.82
N ILE A 16 -2.98 -15.11 -6.38
CA ILE A 16 -1.84 -15.35 -7.28
C ILE A 16 -0.53 -15.66 -6.53
N GLY A 17 -0.57 -15.74 -5.19
CA GLY A 17 0.59 -16.10 -4.35
C GLY A 17 1.52 -14.92 -4.01
N THR A 18 1.07 -13.67 -4.19
CA THR A 18 1.88 -12.50 -3.81
C THR A 18 2.15 -12.50 -2.30
N PRO A 19 3.39 -12.19 -1.84
CA PRO A 19 3.66 -12.05 -0.41
C PRO A 19 2.71 -11.06 0.25
N ILE A 20 2.21 -11.40 1.44
CA ILE A 20 1.15 -10.65 2.13
C ILE A 20 1.53 -9.16 2.29
N ALA A 21 2.78 -8.87 2.66
CA ALA A 21 3.27 -7.49 2.82
C ALA A 21 3.18 -6.69 1.51
N ILE A 22 3.49 -7.32 0.37
CA ILE A 22 3.40 -6.69 -0.95
C ILE A 22 1.93 -6.49 -1.32
N ALA A 23 1.08 -7.51 -1.15
CA ALA A 23 -0.34 -7.43 -1.49
C ALA A 23 -1.07 -6.31 -0.75
N LEU A 24 -0.83 -6.17 0.56
CA LEU A 24 -1.42 -5.12 1.38
C LEU A 24 -0.88 -3.73 1.02
N GLY A 25 0.43 -3.61 0.83
CA GLY A 25 1.08 -2.33 0.48
C GLY A 25 0.65 -1.80 -0.88
N LEU A 26 0.70 -2.64 -1.93
CA LEU A 26 0.28 -2.26 -3.28
C LEU A 26 -1.20 -1.91 -3.34
N SER A 27 -2.07 -2.75 -2.76
CA SER A 27 -3.51 -2.48 -2.76
C SER A 27 -3.83 -1.16 -2.07
N SER A 28 -3.16 -0.86 -0.94
CA SER A 28 -3.36 0.38 -0.19
C SER A 28 -2.94 1.62 -1.00
N VAL A 29 -1.72 1.62 -1.55
CA VAL A 29 -1.21 2.77 -2.32
C VAL A 29 -2.01 2.97 -3.61
N THR A 30 -2.29 1.91 -4.36
CA THR A 30 -3.11 1.99 -5.58
C THR A 30 -4.52 2.48 -5.28
N PHE A 31 -5.15 2.00 -4.20
CA PHE A 31 -6.47 2.45 -3.79
C PHE A 31 -6.48 3.95 -3.47
N LEU A 32 -5.52 4.41 -2.67
CA LEU A 32 -5.42 5.83 -2.29
C LEU A 32 -5.15 6.74 -3.50
N LEU A 33 -4.38 6.28 -4.49
CA LEU A 33 -4.06 7.06 -5.69
C LEU A 33 -5.19 7.14 -6.71
N VAL A 34 -5.99 6.08 -6.86
CA VAL A 34 -7.00 5.97 -7.92
C VAL A 34 -8.41 6.23 -7.41
N LEU A 35 -8.72 5.82 -6.18
CA LEU A 35 -10.06 5.89 -5.58
C LEU A 35 -10.10 6.75 -4.30
N GLY A 36 -8.97 7.31 -3.86
CA GLY A 36 -8.90 8.10 -2.64
C GLY A 36 -9.19 9.60 -2.84
N ASP A 37 -9.84 10.21 -1.85
CA ASP A 37 -10.11 11.66 -1.83
C ASP A 37 -8.94 12.48 -1.23
N THR A 38 -7.84 11.83 -0.86
CA THR A 38 -6.69 12.48 -0.23
C THR A 38 -5.78 13.13 -1.26
N SER A 39 -5.17 14.27 -0.91
CA SER A 39 -4.24 14.96 -1.80
C SER A 39 -2.98 14.12 -2.08
N LEU A 40 -2.46 14.23 -3.31
CA LEU A 40 -1.20 13.57 -3.71
C LEU A 40 -0.03 13.94 -2.79
N ALA A 41 0.01 15.18 -2.31
CA ALA A 41 1.02 15.63 -1.35
C ALA A 41 0.96 14.84 -0.04
N SER A 42 -0.24 14.59 0.49
CA SER A 42 -0.41 13.82 1.72
C SER A 42 -0.10 12.34 1.52
N ILE A 43 -0.42 11.76 0.36
CA ILE A 43 -0.06 10.36 0.04
C ILE A 43 1.46 10.22 -0.04
N ALA A 44 2.14 11.13 -0.74
CA ALA A 44 3.60 11.15 -0.86
C ALA A 44 4.28 11.31 0.51
N GLN A 45 3.75 12.20 1.37
CA GLN A 45 4.27 12.40 2.72
C GLN A 45 4.14 11.13 3.57
N THR A 46 2.97 10.48 3.58
CA THR A 46 2.76 9.23 4.33
C THR A 46 3.65 8.11 3.83
N PHE A 47 3.80 7.99 2.51
CA PHE A 47 4.69 7.00 1.89
C PHE A 47 6.16 7.24 2.27
N PHE A 48 6.63 8.49 2.20
CA PHE A 48 7.99 8.83 2.61
C PHE A 48 8.24 8.57 4.10
N GLN A 49 7.30 8.94 4.97
CA GLN A 49 7.39 8.68 6.41
C GLN A 49 7.43 7.18 6.73
N ALA A 50 6.69 6.35 5.98
CA ALA A 50 6.75 4.90 6.14
C ALA A 50 8.14 4.33 5.83
N MET A 51 8.88 4.93 4.89
CA MET A 51 10.26 4.55 4.55
C MET A 51 11.30 5.16 5.50
N ALA A 52 11.16 6.44 5.81
CA ALA A 52 12.03 7.17 6.73
C ALA A 52 11.83 6.77 8.21
N GLY A 53 10.76 6.08 8.56
CA GLY A 53 10.57 5.50 9.89
C GLY A 53 11.28 4.17 10.10
N HIS A 54 11.66 3.48 9.01
CA HIS A 54 12.19 2.12 9.04
C HIS A 54 13.47 1.94 8.22
N TYR A 55 14.28 3.00 8.07
CA TYR A 55 15.56 2.96 7.32
C TYR A 55 16.54 1.92 7.84
N THR A 56 16.41 1.48 9.09
CA THR A 56 17.20 0.38 9.66
C THR A 56 16.88 -0.97 9.01
N LEU A 57 15.68 -1.17 8.47
CA LEU A 57 15.32 -2.38 7.72
C LEU A 57 16.02 -2.46 6.35
N LEU A 58 16.53 -1.34 5.82
CA LEU A 58 17.42 -1.33 4.65
C LEU A 58 18.86 -1.77 4.98
N ALA A 59 19.24 -1.74 6.26
CA ALA A 59 20.59 -2.03 6.73
C ALA A 59 20.74 -3.47 7.26
N ILE A 60 19.66 -4.26 7.32
CA ILE A 60 19.71 -5.68 7.69
C ILE A 60 20.09 -6.48 6.43
N PRO A 61 21.21 -7.25 6.45
CA PRO A 61 21.72 -7.98 5.29
C PRO A 61 20.81 -9.11 4.81
#